data_AF-A0A2I0TE49-F1
#
_entry.id   AF-A0A2I0TE49-F1
#
_cell.length_a   1.000
_cell.length_b   1.000
_cell.length_c   1.000
_cell.angle_alpha   90.00
_cell.angle_beta   90.00
_cell.angle_gamma   90.00
#
_symmetry.space_group_name_H-M   'P 1'
#
loop_
_entity.id
_entity.type
_entity.pdbx_description
1 polymer ?
#
loop_
_entity_poly.entity_id
_entity_poly.type
_entity_poly.pdbx_seq_one_letter_code
_entity_poly.pdbx_strand_id
1 'polypeptide(L)'
;MVTLEIDAVCYYRLENASLLLTTLTSISSAIQLLVQTTTKRLLAHRAFSELLLERKSISQEIKVIAAEGEKAASESLRMAAEILSSAPAAAQLRYLHALHSLTAEKPPAFILPLPLDAMNLVSPATQSPPAVSSLLTATTKLPESPENKKDSPML
;
A
#
# COMPACT_ATOMS: atom_id res chain seq x y z
N MET A 1 -28.08 10.68 6.14
CA MET A 1 -28.64 10.07 4.92
C MET A 1 -29.38 11.16 4.17
N VAL A 2 -29.08 11.37 2.89
CA VAL A 2 -29.86 12.31 2.06
C VAL A 2 -31.06 11.54 1.51
N THR A 3 -32.26 11.98 1.85
CA THR A 3 -33.51 11.48 1.27
C THR A 3 -33.88 12.39 0.11
N LEU A 4 -33.85 11.86 -1.10
CA LEU A 4 -34.24 12.57 -2.33
C LEU A 4 -35.52 11.94 -2.85
N GLU A 5 -36.62 12.69 -2.82
CA GLU A 5 -37.90 12.29 -3.42
C GLU A 5 -37.97 12.83 -4.85
N ILE A 6 -38.31 11.96 -5.80
CA ILE A 6 -38.39 12.30 -7.22
C ILE A 6 -39.65 11.70 -7.79
N ASP A 7 -40.50 12.56 -8.34
CA ASP A 7 -41.65 12.17 -9.12
C ASP A 7 -41.29 12.12 -10.61
N ALA A 8 -41.68 11.03 -11.27
CA ALA A 8 -41.48 10.83 -12.71
C ALA A 8 -42.82 10.49 -13.38
N VAL A 9 -43.14 11.19 -14.47
CA VAL A 9 -44.35 10.97 -15.27
C VAL A 9 -43.96 10.32 -16.59
N CYS A 10 -44.63 9.22 -16.94
CA CYS A 10 -44.40 8.48 -18.18
C CYS A 10 -45.56 8.69 -19.16
N TYR A 11 -45.28 9.27 -20.32
CA TYR A 11 -46.21 9.35 -21.44
C TYR A 11 -45.91 8.24 -22.44
N TYR A 12 -46.90 7.40 -22.73
CA TYR A 12 -46.76 6.30 -23.68
C TYR A 12 -48.00 6.19 -24.56
N ARG A 13 -47.81 5.72 -25.79
CA ARG A 13 -48.89 5.40 -26.73
C ARG A 13 -48.91 3.90 -26.96
N LEU A 14 -50.08 3.29 -26.81
CA LEU A 14 -50.28 1.87 -27.08
C LEU A 14 -50.57 1.68 -28.58
N GLU A 15 -49.70 0.98 -29.29
CA GLU A 15 -49.91 0.70 -30.72
C GLU A 15 -50.71 -0.59 -30.96
N ASN A 16 -50.49 -1.62 -30.12
CA ASN A 16 -51.12 -2.94 -30.28
C ASN A 16 -51.71 -3.45 -28.96
N ALA A 17 -53.00 -3.20 -28.73
CA ALA A 17 -53.66 -3.56 -27.48
C ALA A 17 -53.90 -5.09 -27.34
N SER A 18 -54.29 -5.78 -28.40
CA SER A 18 -54.58 -7.23 -28.34
C SER A 18 -53.37 -8.06 -27.90
N LEU A 19 -52.18 -7.77 -28.46
CA LEU A 19 -50.96 -8.51 -28.08
C LEU A 19 -50.59 -8.23 -26.63
N LEU A 20 -50.61 -6.96 -26.19
CA LEU A 20 -50.27 -6.58 -24.82
C LEU A 20 -51.21 -7.21 -23.78
N LEU A 21 -52.51 -7.26 -24.04
CA LEU A 21 -53.48 -7.87 -23.12
C LEU A 21 -53.34 -9.39 -23.03
N THR A 22 -52.95 -10.06 -24.12
CA THR A 22 -52.71 -11.51 -24.10
C THR A 22 -51.40 -11.89 -23.41
N THR A 23 -50.41 -11.00 -23.42
CA THR A 23 -49.08 -11.27 -22.84
C THR A 23 -48.95 -10.77 -21.40
N LEU A 24 -49.64 -9.69 -21.03
CA LEU A 24 -49.51 -9.04 -19.73
C LEU A 24 -50.89 -8.74 -19.13
N THR A 25 -51.22 -9.43 -18.04
CA THR A 25 -52.49 -9.24 -17.29
C THR A 25 -52.54 -7.90 -16.54
N SER A 26 -51.39 -7.22 -16.34
CA SER A 26 -51.30 -5.96 -15.57
C SER A 26 -50.27 -4.98 -16.12
N ILE A 27 -50.61 -4.32 -17.24
CA ILE A 27 -49.72 -3.34 -17.93
C ILE A 27 -49.32 -2.18 -17.01
N SER A 28 -50.26 -1.60 -16.25
CA SER A 28 -49.99 -0.44 -15.39
C SER A 28 -48.91 -0.73 -14.34
N SER A 29 -48.99 -1.88 -13.67
CA SER A 29 -48.01 -2.28 -12.66
C SER A 29 -46.64 -2.58 -13.26
N ALA A 30 -46.61 -3.21 -14.44
CA ALA A 30 -45.37 -3.48 -15.16
C ALA A 30 -44.67 -2.17 -15.57
N ILE A 31 -45.42 -1.20 -16.08
CA ILE A 31 -44.89 0.12 -16.45
C ILE A 31 -44.41 0.87 -15.21
N GLN A 32 -45.18 0.88 -14.12
CA GLN A 32 -44.77 1.53 -12.87
C GLN A 32 -43.47 0.92 -12.32
N LEU A 33 -43.35 -0.40 -12.30
CA LEU A 33 -42.14 -1.08 -11.86
C LEU A 33 -40.96 -0.79 -12.79
N LEU A 34 -41.20 -0.74 -14.11
CA LEU A 34 -40.18 -0.40 -15.10
C LEU A 34 -39.70 1.05 -14.95
N VAL A 35 -40.61 2.00 -14.78
CA VAL A 35 -40.28 3.41 -14.53
C VAL A 35 -39.51 3.52 -13.23
N GLN A 36 -39.98 2.90 -12.15
CA GLN A 36 -39.31 2.92 -10.85
C GLN A 36 -37.89 2.33 -10.90
N THR A 37 -37.71 1.15 -11.53
CA THR A 37 -36.37 0.53 -11.64
C THR A 37 -35.45 1.36 -12.53
N THR A 38 -35.98 1.95 -13.60
CA THR A 38 -35.20 2.77 -14.54
C THR A 38 -34.77 4.07 -13.87
N THR A 39 -35.70 4.80 -13.24
CA THR A 39 -35.41 6.02 -12.48
C THR A 39 -34.41 5.72 -11.36
N LYS A 40 -34.64 4.70 -10.53
CA LYS A 40 -33.72 4.31 -9.46
C LYS A 40 -32.32 3.93 -9.99
N ARG A 41 -32.25 3.21 -11.12
CA ARG A 41 -30.99 2.80 -11.76
C ARG A 41 -30.22 4.00 -12.33
N LEU A 42 -30.90 4.91 -13.04
CA LEU A 42 -30.30 6.12 -13.60
C LEU A 42 -29.73 7.01 -12.50
N LEU A 43 -30.49 7.21 -11.42
CA LEU A 43 -30.03 7.97 -10.26
C LEU A 43 -28.83 7.32 -9.58
N ALA A 44 -28.88 6.01 -9.35
CA ALA A 44 -27.77 5.28 -8.76
C ALA A 44 -26.51 5.44 -9.63
N HIS A 45 -26.62 5.31 -10.96
CA HIS A 45 -25.46 5.43 -11.84
C HIS A 45 -24.88 6.85 -11.86
N ARG A 46 -25.71 7.91 -11.86
CA ARG A 46 -25.24 9.31 -11.87
C ARG A 46 -24.59 9.69 -10.53
N ALA A 47 -25.29 9.48 -9.43
CA ALA A 47 -24.77 9.81 -8.09
C ALA A 47 -23.52 8.99 -7.74
N PHE A 48 -23.47 7.70 -8.12
CA PHE A 48 -22.29 6.87 -7.92
C PHE A 48 -21.12 7.31 -8.81
N SER A 49 -21.37 7.63 -10.08
CA SER A 49 -20.29 8.09 -10.97
C SER A 49 -19.66 9.40 -10.50
N GLU A 50 -20.45 10.32 -9.98
CA GLU A 50 -19.98 11.59 -9.40
C GLU A 50 -19.15 11.33 -8.14
N LEU A 51 -19.66 10.51 -7.21
CA LEU A 51 -18.94 10.13 -5.99
C LEU A 51 -17.62 9.42 -6.31
N LEU A 52 -17.62 8.50 -7.28
CA LEU A 52 -16.41 7.83 -7.71
C LEU A 52 -15.41 8.80 -8.35
N LEU A 53 -15.87 9.77 -9.14
CA LEU A 53 -15.01 10.78 -9.74
C LEU A 53 -14.35 11.65 -8.68
N GLU A 54 -15.11 12.15 -7.70
CA GLU A 54 -14.57 12.91 -6.57
C GLU A 54 -13.51 12.11 -5.81
N ARG A 55 -13.84 10.88 -5.39
CA ARG A 55 -12.90 9.99 -4.71
C ARG A 55 -11.64 9.72 -5.52
N LYS A 56 -11.78 9.51 -6.83
CA LYS A 56 -10.65 9.22 -7.72
C LYS A 56 -9.75 10.44 -7.90
N SER A 57 -10.31 11.64 -8.09
CA SER A 57 -9.54 12.89 -8.19
C SER A 57 -8.70 13.10 -6.93
N ILE A 58 -9.35 13.02 -5.76
CA ILE A 58 -8.67 13.19 -4.46
C ILE A 58 -7.55 12.15 -4.29
N SER A 59 -7.78 10.89 -4.67
CA SER A 59 -6.75 9.86 -4.58
C SER A 59 -5.55 10.13 -5.50
N GLN A 60 -5.78 10.68 -6.69
CA GLN A 60 -4.70 11.03 -7.63
C GLN A 60 -3.88 12.20 -7.11
N GLU A 61 -4.53 13.23 -6.58
CA GLU A 61 -3.86 14.39 -5.98
C GLU A 61 -2.98 13.97 -4.79
N ILE A 62 -3.51 13.11 -3.90
CA ILE A 62 -2.75 12.56 -2.77
C ILE A 62 -1.51 11.80 -3.26
N LYS A 63 -1.63 11.00 -4.32
CA LYS A 63 -0.49 10.24 -4.88
C LYS A 63 0.59 11.17 -5.45
N VAL A 64 0.20 12.25 -6.10
CA VAL A 64 1.16 13.25 -6.62
C VAL A 64 1.93 13.90 -5.47
N ILE A 65 1.22 14.31 -4.41
CA ILE A 65 1.85 14.90 -3.21
C ILE A 65 2.81 13.91 -2.54
N ALA A 66 2.39 12.65 -2.40
CA ALA A 66 3.24 11.61 -1.82
C ALA A 66 4.51 11.35 -2.65
N ALA A 67 4.38 11.25 -3.98
CA ALA A 67 5.52 11.05 -4.88
C ALA A 67 6.50 12.24 -4.85
N GLU A 68 6.00 13.47 -4.80
CA GLU A 68 6.85 14.66 -4.68
C GLU A 68 7.57 14.70 -3.32
N GLY A 69 6.86 14.36 -2.23
CA GLY A 69 7.46 14.25 -0.91
C GLY A 69 8.57 13.17 -0.85
N GLU A 70 8.35 12.02 -1.47
CA GLU A 70 9.34 10.94 -1.56
C GLU A 70 10.56 11.36 -2.38
N LYS A 71 10.35 12.08 -3.50
CA LYS A 71 11.44 12.64 -4.31
C LYS A 71 12.26 13.65 -3.52
N ALA A 72 11.62 14.61 -2.86
CA ALA A 72 12.30 15.62 -2.05
C ALA A 72 13.10 14.99 -0.90
N ALA A 73 12.51 14.00 -0.21
CA ALA A 73 13.20 13.24 0.83
C ALA A 73 14.43 12.50 0.25
N SER A 74 14.27 11.83 -0.90
CA SER A 74 15.36 11.11 -1.57
C SER A 74 16.51 12.03 -1.99
N GLU A 75 16.20 13.23 -2.52
CA GLU A 75 17.20 14.24 -2.86
C GLU A 75 17.98 14.72 -1.64
N SER A 76 17.28 14.98 -0.54
CA SER A 76 17.93 15.37 0.72
C SER A 76 18.86 14.27 1.26
N LEU A 77 18.43 13.01 1.18
CA LEU A 77 19.23 11.85 1.58
C LEU A 77 20.43 11.65 0.66
N ARG A 78 20.28 11.88 -0.65
CA ARG A 78 21.40 11.84 -1.62
C ARG A 78 22.46 12.88 -1.25
N MET A 79 22.06 14.12 -1.01
CA MET A 79 23.00 15.17 -0.61
C MET A 79 23.70 14.82 0.71
N ALA A 80 22.95 14.31 1.71
CA ALA A 80 23.54 13.86 2.96
C ALA A 80 24.54 12.70 2.75
N ALA A 81 24.22 11.73 1.90
CA ALA A 81 25.10 10.61 1.57
C ALA A 81 26.37 11.07 0.85
N GLU A 82 26.26 12.04 -0.07
CA GLU A 82 27.40 12.62 -0.78
C GLU A 82 28.34 13.37 0.17
N ILE A 83 27.78 14.18 1.08
CA ILE A 83 28.55 14.84 2.14
C ILE A 83 29.24 13.80 3.03
N LEU A 84 28.52 12.73 3.44
CA LEU A 84 29.11 11.65 4.24
C LEU A 84 30.22 10.89 3.48
N SER A 85 30.07 10.69 2.18
CA SER A 85 31.09 10.04 1.35
C SER A 85 32.37 10.86 1.27
N SER A 86 32.25 12.20 1.29
CA SER A 86 33.42 13.10 1.29
C SER A 86 34.14 13.17 2.64
N ALA A 87 33.47 12.81 3.74
CA ALA A 87 33.97 12.97 5.10
C ALA A 87 33.79 11.68 5.94
N PRO A 88 34.73 10.71 5.86
CA PRO A 88 34.63 9.44 6.58
C PRO A 88 34.60 9.59 8.12
N ALA A 89 35.20 10.67 8.66
CA ALA A 89 35.13 10.99 10.09
C ALA A 89 33.70 11.33 10.56
N ALA A 90 32.85 11.88 9.68
CA ALA A 90 31.46 12.20 10.01
C ALA A 90 30.61 10.93 10.22
N ALA A 91 30.87 9.87 9.46
CA ALA A 91 30.21 8.58 9.64
C ALA A 91 30.53 7.95 11.01
N GLN A 92 31.80 8.05 11.45
CA GLN A 92 32.23 7.57 12.75
C GLN A 92 31.60 8.36 13.91
N LEU A 93 31.47 9.68 13.79
CA LEU A 93 30.77 10.50 14.79
C LEU A 93 29.26 10.19 14.82
N ARG A 94 28.63 9.97 13.68
CA ARG A 94 27.22 9.54 13.61
C ARG A 94 27.02 8.16 14.24
N TYR A 95 27.97 7.23 14.08
CA TYR A 95 27.98 5.94 14.77
C TYR A 95 28.08 6.11 16.28
N LEU A 96 29.03 6.92 16.79
CA LEU A 96 29.11 7.18 18.23
C LEU A 96 27.89 7.92 18.78
N HIS A 97 27.31 8.84 18.01
CA HIS A 97 26.07 9.52 18.39
C HIS A 97 24.90 8.54 18.48
N ALA A 98 24.75 7.63 17.51
CA ALA A 98 23.74 6.57 17.56
C ALA A 98 23.96 5.65 18.76
N LEU A 99 25.21 5.25 19.04
CA LEU A 99 25.53 4.48 20.25
C LEU A 99 25.16 5.25 21.51
N HIS A 100 25.47 6.54 21.58
CA HIS A 100 25.13 7.36 22.74
C HIS A 100 23.61 7.45 22.95
N SER A 101 22.85 7.71 21.88
CA SER A 101 21.38 7.71 21.92
C SER A 101 20.80 6.33 22.30
N LEU A 102 21.37 5.23 21.81
CA LEU A 102 20.91 3.88 22.16
C LEU A 102 21.25 3.48 23.60
N THR A 103 22.42 3.90 24.12
CA THR A 103 22.81 3.66 25.52
C THR A 103 21.94 4.44 26.51
N ALA A 104 21.30 5.52 26.05
CA ALA A 104 20.40 6.33 26.86
C ALA A 104 19.00 5.70 27.02
N GLU A 105 18.47 4.97 26.02
CA GLU A 105 17.08 4.45 26.03
C GLU A 105 16.91 2.94 26.34
N LYS A 106 17.98 2.18 26.57
CA LYS A 106 17.97 0.81 27.16
C LYS A 106 17.03 -0.21 26.45
N PRO A 107 17.54 -0.86 25.38
CA PRO A 107 17.54 -2.33 25.26
C PRO A 107 18.97 -2.87 25.00
N PRO A 108 19.23 -4.20 25.08
CA PRO A 108 20.55 -4.76 24.77
C PRO A 108 20.85 -4.61 23.27
N ALA A 109 21.65 -3.61 22.91
CA ALA A 109 21.99 -3.32 21.52
C ALA A 109 22.97 -4.38 20.98
N PHE A 110 22.60 -5.00 19.86
CA PHE A 110 23.49 -5.83 19.05
C PHE A 110 24.54 -4.93 18.40
N ILE A 111 25.77 -4.96 18.92
CA ILE A 111 26.90 -4.20 18.40
C ILE A 111 27.42 -4.96 17.18
N LEU A 112 27.12 -4.46 15.99
CA LEU A 112 27.73 -4.94 14.75
C LEU A 112 29.01 -4.12 14.51
N PRO A 113 30.21 -4.66 14.74
CA PRO A 113 31.44 -3.98 14.37
C PRO A 113 31.52 -3.95 12.83
N LEU A 114 31.21 -2.80 12.23
CA LEU A 114 31.47 -2.60 10.82
C LEU A 114 32.98 -2.37 10.62
N PRO A 115 33.66 -3.21 9.83
CA PRO A 115 35.05 -2.97 9.47
C PRO A 115 35.14 -1.64 8.71
N LEU A 116 35.94 -0.69 9.21
CA LEU A 116 36.14 0.61 8.55
C LEU A 116 36.75 0.43 7.14
N ASP A 117 37.39 -0.70 6.89
CA ASP A 117 37.99 -1.07 5.60
C ASP A 117 36.95 -1.42 4.51
N ALA A 118 35.69 -1.70 4.87
CA ALA A 118 34.63 -1.96 3.89
C ALA A 118 34.29 -0.72 3.04
N MET A 119 34.60 0.48 3.53
CA MET A 119 34.44 1.75 2.80
C MET A 119 35.44 1.92 1.66
N ASN A 120 36.60 1.25 1.69
CA ASN A 120 37.59 1.29 0.61
C ASN A 120 37.32 0.28 -0.52
N LEU A 121 36.34 -0.63 -0.35
CA LEU A 121 36.09 -1.73 -1.30
C LEU A 121 35.01 -1.43 -2.35
N VAL A 122 34.34 -0.27 -2.27
CA VAL A 122 33.35 0.16 -3.28
C VAL A 122 34.02 0.94 -4.42
N SER A 123 35.05 0.35 -5.03
CA SER A 123 35.49 0.75 -6.36
C SER A 123 34.37 0.48 -7.38
N PRO A 124 34.14 1.34 -8.40
CA PRO A 124 33.03 1.18 -9.34
C PRO A 124 33.35 0.08 -10.35
N ALA A 125 33.03 -1.17 -10.01
CA ALA A 125 33.07 -2.29 -10.93
C ALA A 125 31.65 -2.78 -11.24
N THR A 126 31.13 -2.27 -12.37
CA THR A 126 30.34 -3.00 -13.38
C THR A 126 29.00 -3.66 -12.99
N GLN A 127 27.93 -3.02 -13.50
CA GLN A 127 26.74 -3.59 -14.14
C GLN A 127 26.56 -5.13 -14.13
N SER A 128 25.53 -5.62 -13.43
CA SER A 128 24.47 -6.57 -13.91
C SER A 128 23.66 -7.12 -12.71
N PRO A 129 22.36 -7.45 -12.88
CA PRO A 129 21.39 -7.49 -11.78
C PRO A 129 21.34 -8.84 -11.07
N PRO A 130 21.18 -8.90 -9.74
CA PRO A 130 20.68 -10.08 -9.07
C PRO A 130 19.20 -9.90 -8.72
N ALA A 131 18.42 -10.91 -9.12
CA ALA A 131 17.05 -11.10 -8.72
C ALA A 131 16.90 -11.05 -7.19
N VAL A 132 16.13 -10.08 -6.72
CA VAL A 132 15.54 -10.10 -5.38
C VAL A 132 14.42 -11.13 -5.41
N SER A 133 14.65 -12.32 -4.85
CA SER A 133 13.61 -13.20 -4.29
C SER A 133 14.24 -14.47 -3.76
N SER A 134 14.59 -14.48 -2.46
CA SER A 134 14.21 -15.54 -1.52
C SER A 134 15.02 -15.42 -0.23
N LEU A 135 14.29 -15.39 0.90
CA LEU A 135 14.69 -15.68 2.29
C LEU A 135 14.32 -14.58 3.31
N LEU A 136 13.08 -14.07 3.22
CA LEU A 136 12.27 -13.86 4.42
C LEU A 136 11.24 -14.99 4.49
N THR A 137 11.62 -16.16 5.01
CA THR A 137 10.70 -17.12 5.62
C THR A 137 11.51 -18.08 6.49
N ALA A 138 11.35 -18.00 7.81
CA ALA A 138 11.32 -19.16 8.70
C ALA A 138 11.19 -18.67 10.16
N THR A 139 9.94 -18.55 10.57
CA THR A 139 9.45 -18.71 11.93
C THR A 139 10.15 -19.86 12.66
N THR A 140 10.48 -19.65 13.93
CA THR A 140 10.56 -20.65 15.01
C THR A 140 11.35 -21.94 14.74
N LYS A 141 12.53 -22.05 15.37
CA LYS A 141 12.83 -23.23 16.21
C LYS A 141 14.02 -23.00 17.14
N LEU A 142 13.77 -23.33 18.39
CA LEU A 142 14.68 -23.60 19.49
C LEU A 142 15.95 -24.32 18.99
N PRO A 143 17.18 -23.87 19.28
CA PRO A 143 18.36 -24.65 18.97
C PRO A 143 18.55 -25.73 20.04
N GLU A 144 18.32 -26.97 19.62
CA GLU A 144 18.86 -28.17 20.25
C GLU A 144 20.39 -28.07 20.32
N SER A 145 20.91 -28.52 21.46
CA SER A 145 22.33 -28.68 21.77
C SER A 145 23.01 -29.66 20.82
N PRO A 146 24.25 -29.42 20.34
CA PRO A 146 25.07 -30.48 19.82
C PRO A 146 25.82 -31.16 20.97
N GLU A 147 25.73 -32.48 21.00
CA GLU A 147 26.54 -33.39 21.80
C GLU A 147 28.04 -33.12 21.63
N ASN A 148 28.78 -33.12 22.74
CA ASN A 148 30.17 -33.57 22.71
C ASN A 148 30.43 -34.53 23.86
N LYS A 149 30.81 -35.75 23.47
CA LYS A 149 31.24 -36.86 24.31
C LYS A 149 32.32 -36.42 25.29
N LYS A 150 32.04 -36.54 26.58
CA LYS A 150 33.06 -36.95 27.55
C LYS A 150 32.42 -37.91 28.53
N ASP A 151 32.45 -39.16 28.13
CA ASP A 151 32.12 -40.31 28.95
C ASP A 151 33.15 -40.46 30.07
N SER A 152 32.64 -40.94 31.21
CA SER A 152 33.32 -41.62 32.31
C SER A 152 34.00 -40.80 33.43
N PRO A 153 33.95 -41.27 34.70
CA PRO A 153 32.98 -42.21 35.29
C PRO A 153 32.46 -41.83 36.69
N MET A 154 31.51 -42.66 37.13
CA MET A 154 30.83 -42.71 38.42
C MET A 154 31.77 -42.62 39.64
N LEU A 155 31.37 -41.74 40.55
CA LEU A 155 31.55 -41.85 42.00
C LEU A 155 30.19 -41.61 42.65
#